data_AF-A0A536VMI5-F1
#
_entry.id   AF-A0A536VMI5-F1
#
_cell.length_a   1.000
_cell.length_b   1.000
_cell.length_c   1.000
_cell.angle_alpha   90.00
_cell.angle_beta   90.00
_cell.angle_gamma   90.00
#
_symmetry.space_group_name_H-M   'P 1'
#
loop_
_entity.id
_entity.type
_entity.pdbx_description
1 polymer ?
#
loop_
_entity_poly.entity_id
_entity_poly.type
_entity_poly.pdbx_seq_one_letter_code
_entity_poly.pdbx_strand_id
1 'polypeptide(L)'
;MGALSLVDTDRQWFKAVVGLDWSETPRDSAFCARAILSPGVTVINDALAHADFVRNPLVTGSPRIRFYAAAPVAVDGHRLGTVCCLDDHPRSPDEGTLRDLVDLASLASALLQARLRERRSRVQEARVGTASRAA
;
A
#
# COMPACT_ATOMS: atom_id res chain seq x y z
N MET A 1 -1.50 -14.25 -1.37
CA MET A 1 -2.57 -13.23 -1.19
C MET A 1 -2.05 -11.88 -1.65
N GLY A 2 -2.91 -10.90 -1.94
CA GLY A 2 -2.47 -9.56 -2.38
C GLY A 2 -3.43 -8.43 -2.02
N ALA A 3 -2.89 -7.21 -1.94
CA ALA A 3 -3.67 -6.02 -1.60
C ALA A 3 -3.14 -4.73 -2.23
N LEU A 4 -4.04 -3.77 -2.43
CA LEU A 4 -3.72 -2.35 -2.45
C LEU A 4 -3.96 -1.81 -1.05
N SER A 5 -2.88 -1.40 -0.39
CA SER A 5 -2.85 -0.96 1.00
C SER A 5 -2.50 0.52 1.07
N LEU A 6 -3.22 1.29 1.90
CA LEU A 6 -2.91 2.68 2.21
C LEU A 6 -2.56 2.81 3.70
N VAL A 7 -1.56 3.62 4.01
CA VAL A 7 -1.06 3.84 5.37
C VAL A 7 -1.57 5.18 5.88
N ASP A 8 -2.30 5.13 6.99
CA ASP A 8 -2.82 6.27 7.73
C ASP A 8 -1.98 6.49 9.00
N THR A 9 -2.40 7.43 9.84
CA THR A 9 -1.69 7.83 11.06
C THR A 9 -1.49 6.65 12.01
N ASP A 10 -2.55 5.89 12.30
CA ASP A 10 -2.61 4.82 13.31
C ASP A 10 -2.89 3.42 12.72
N ARG A 11 -3.26 3.35 11.44
CA ARG A 11 -3.63 2.11 10.78
C ARG A 11 -3.06 1.98 9.38
N GLN A 12 -3.12 0.75 8.89
CA GLN A 12 -3.07 0.41 7.49
C GLN A 12 -4.44 -0.08 7.06
N TRP A 13 -5.00 0.51 6.00
CA TRP A 13 -6.28 0.11 5.43
C TRP A 13 -6.10 -0.54 4.06
N PHE A 14 -6.79 -1.65 3.82
CA PHE A 14 -6.78 -2.35 2.55
C PHE A 14 -7.89 -1.82 1.64
N LYS A 15 -7.52 -1.02 0.64
CA LYS A 15 -8.44 -0.45 -0.36
C LYS A 15 -9.03 -1.52 -1.28
N ALA A 16 -8.23 -2.54 -1.59
CA ALA A 16 -8.60 -3.70 -2.38
C ALA A 16 -7.80 -4.91 -1.89
N VAL A 17 -8.43 -6.08 -1.86
CA VAL A 17 -7.84 -7.33 -1.36
C VAL A 17 -8.18 -8.50 -2.28
N VAL A 18 -7.25 -9.45 -2.38
CA VAL A 18 -7.46 -10.76 -2.98
C VAL A 18 -6.88 -11.81 -2.03
N GLY A 19 -7.77 -12.63 -1.47
CA GLY A 19 -7.41 -13.70 -0.53
C GLY A 19 -7.06 -13.23 0.88
N LEU A 20 -7.39 -11.99 1.26
CA LEU A 20 -7.30 -11.50 2.64
C LEU A 20 -8.70 -11.22 3.18
N ASP A 21 -8.95 -11.67 4.40
CA ASP A 21 -10.25 -11.47 5.08
C ASP A 21 -10.25 -10.23 5.99
N TRP A 22 -9.17 -9.45 5.99
CA TRP A 22 -9.02 -8.26 6.83
C TRP A 22 -9.18 -6.99 6.02
N SER A 23 -9.87 -6.02 6.61
CA SER A 23 -10.05 -4.68 6.04
C SER A 23 -8.96 -3.69 6.45
N GLU A 24 -8.33 -3.91 7.61
CA GLU A 24 -7.28 -3.05 8.14
C GLU A 24 -6.40 -3.77 9.18
N THR A 25 -5.34 -3.10 9.62
CA THR A 25 -4.35 -3.58 10.60
C THR A 25 -3.74 -2.38 11.32
N PRO A 26 -3.38 -2.46 12.62
CA PRO A 26 -2.65 -1.40 13.32
C PRO A 26 -1.33 -1.07 12.61
N ARG A 27 -1.01 0.22 12.46
CA ARG A 27 0.17 0.68 11.70
C ARG A 27 1.48 0.05 12.19
N ASP A 28 1.63 -0.11 13.49
CA ASP A 28 2.86 -0.65 14.11
C ASP A 28 3.12 -2.12 13.75
N SER A 29 2.07 -2.86 13.44
CA SER A 29 2.16 -4.25 12.96
C SER A 29 2.20 -4.37 11.44
N ALA A 30 1.97 -3.27 10.72
CA ALA A 30 1.72 -3.28 9.30
C ALA A 30 3.02 -3.27 8.48
N PHE A 31 3.23 -4.29 7.65
CA PHE A 31 4.40 -4.40 6.78
C PHE A 31 4.50 -3.22 5.80
N CYS A 32 3.37 -2.74 5.25
CA CYS A 32 3.41 -1.63 4.29
C CYS A 32 3.82 -0.32 4.95
N ALA A 33 3.57 -0.13 6.26
CA ALA A 33 4.04 1.05 6.99
C ALA A 33 5.58 1.14 7.02
N ARG A 34 6.27 0.00 6.99
CA ARG A 34 7.73 -0.06 6.81
C ARG A 34 8.11 0.12 5.33
N ALA A 35 7.41 -0.55 4.42
CA ALA A 35 7.72 -0.54 3.00
C ALA A 35 7.64 0.87 2.36
N ILE A 36 6.69 1.71 2.78
CA ILE A 36 6.59 3.11 2.29
C ILE A 36 7.79 3.99 2.66
N LEU A 37 8.70 3.53 3.52
CA LEU A 37 9.94 4.27 3.82
C LEU A 37 11.01 4.05 2.74
N SER A 38 10.89 2.97 1.94
CA SER A 38 11.75 2.70 0.80
C SER A 38 11.19 3.33 -0.50
N PRO A 39 12.04 3.87 -1.39
CA PRO A 39 11.61 4.33 -2.72
C PRO A 39 11.37 3.18 -3.70
N GLY A 40 11.85 1.96 -3.40
CA GLY A 40 11.79 0.81 -4.30
C GLY A 40 10.99 -0.36 -3.74
N VAL A 41 11.03 -1.47 -4.48
CA VAL A 41 10.40 -2.72 -4.05
C VAL A 41 11.05 -3.21 -2.75
N THR A 42 10.21 -3.57 -1.78
CA THR A 42 10.64 -4.26 -0.56
C THR A 42 10.33 -5.74 -0.71
N VAL A 43 11.31 -6.61 -0.46
CA VAL A 43 11.14 -8.07 -0.50
C VAL A 43 11.64 -8.67 0.80
N ILE A 44 10.80 -9.48 1.44
CA ILE A 44 11.09 -10.27 2.62
C ILE A 44 10.75 -11.71 2.25
N ASN A 45 11.78 -12.50 1.98
CA ASN A 45 11.63 -13.90 1.56
C ASN A 45 11.08 -14.78 2.70
N ASP A 46 11.54 -14.51 3.93
CA ASP A 46 11.03 -15.11 5.16
C ASP A 46 11.07 -14.11 6.33
N ALA A 47 9.90 -13.70 6.80
CA ALA A 47 9.72 -12.74 7.88
C ALA A 47 10.13 -13.31 9.25
N LEU A 48 10.18 -14.63 9.40
CA LEU A 48 10.70 -15.27 10.61
C LEU A 48 12.23 -15.18 10.68
N ALA A 49 12.91 -15.04 9.54
CA ALA A 49 14.35 -14.81 9.45
C ALA A 49 14.72 -13.31 9.46
N HIS A 50 13.73 -12.41 9.39
CA HIS A 50 13.96 -10.96 9.31
C HIS A 50 13.92 -10.33 10.70
N ALA A 51 15.04 -9.73 11.14
CA ALA A 51 15.20 -9.18 12.49
C ALA A 51 14.08 -8.21 12.92
N ASP A 52 13.66 -7.33 12.01
CA ASP A 52 12.59 -6.36 12.31
C ASP A 52 11.18 -6.96 12.40
N PHE A 53 10.95 -8.15 11.83
CA PHE A 53 9.62 -8.75 11.71
C PHE A 53 9.45 -10.04 12.49
N VAL A 54 10.53 -10.66 12.98
CA VAL A 54 10.47 -11.96 13.69
C VAL A 54 9.56 -11.94 14.92
N ARG A 55 9.34 -10.77 15.55
CA ARG A 55 8.43 -10.57 16.68
C ARG A 55 7.11 -9.92 16.32
N ASN A 56 6.84 -9.66 15.03
CA ASN A 56 5.61 -9.02 14.59
C ASN A 56 4.43 -9.97 14.86
N PRO A 57 3.31 -9.50 15.44
CA PRO A 57 2.14 -10.34 15.70
C PRO A 57 1.58 -11.08 14.48
N LEU A 58 1.72 -10.51 13.28
CA LEU A 58 1.30 -11.14 12.03
C LEU A 58 2.26 -12.25 11.57
N VAL A 59 3.47 -12.32 12.13
CA VAL A 59 4.47 -13.36 11.86
C VAL A 59 4.38 -14.47 12.90
N THR A 60 4.30 -14.11 14.18
CA THR A 60 4.28 -15.05 15.30
C THR A 60 2.88 -15.63 15.56
N GLY A 61 1.83 -14.85 15.28
CA GLY A 61 0.42 -15.23 15.39
C GLY A 61 -0.22 -15.38 14.01
N SER A 62 -1.56 -15.42 13.97
CA SER A 62 -2.30 -15.44 12.70
C SER A 62 -2.01 -14.16 11.89
N PRO A 63 -1.74 -14.25 10.57
CA PRO A 63 -1.92 -15.40 9.69
C PRO A 63 -0.60 -16.18 9.47
N ARG A 64 0.43 -15.91 10.28
CA ARG A 64 1.79 -16.46 10.18
C ARG A 64 2.47 -16.07 8.87
N ILE A 65 2.46 -14.78 8.54
CA ILE A 65 3.16 -14.24 7.36
C ILE A 65 4.61 -14.70 7.37
N ARG A 66 5.05 -15.25 6.25
CA ARG A 66 6.45 -15.61 5.98
C ARG A 66 6.96 -14.80 4.81
N PHE A 67 6.26 -14.77 3.70
CA PHE A 67 6.68 -13.96 2.57
C PHE A 67 5.93 -12.63 2.52
N TYR A 68 6.65 -11.57 2.16
CA TYR A 68 6.09 -10.27 1.84
C TYR A 68 6.89 -9.60 0.71
N ALA A 69 6.20 -9.09 -0.31
CA ALA A 69 6.78 -8.21 -1.31
C ALA A 69 5.85 -7.03 -1.58
N ALA A 70 6.40 -5.83 -1.73
CA ALA A 70 5.60 -4.64 -1.95
C ALA A 70 6.30 -3.59 -2.80
N ALA A 71 5.55 -2.97 -3.69
CA ALA A 71 5.95 -1.80 -4.45
C ALA A 71 5.18 -0.56 -3.96
N PRO A 72 5.86 0.59 -3.77
CA PRO A 72 5.23 1.79 -3.21
C PRO A 72 4.23 2.40 -4.19
N VAL A 73 3.11 2.89 -3.65
CA VAL A 73 2.10 3.67 -4.35
C VAL A 73 2.25 5.13 -3.96
N ALA A 74 2.50 6.00 -4.93
CA ALA A 74 2.81 7.40 -4.71
C ALA A 74 1.81 8.34 -5.41
N VAL A 75 1.41 9.40 -4.72
CA VAL A 75 0.54 10.46 -5.26
C VAL A 75 1.13 11.80 -4.83
N ASP A 76 1.27 12.74 -5.76
CA ASP A 76 1.90 14.04 -5.53
C ASP A 76 3.29 13.94 -4.85
N GLY A 77 4.06 12.90 -5.17
CA GLY A 77 5.38 12.65 -4.57
C GLY A 77 5.36 12.03 -3.17
N HIS A 78 4.19 11.82 -2.58
CA HIS A 78 4.04 11.16 -1.28
C HIS A 78 3.71 9.68 -1.45
N ARG A 79 4.47 8.80 -0.79
CA ARG A 79 4.21 7.35 -0.75
C ARG A 79 3.12 7.07 0.28
N LEU A 80 1.89 6.94 -0.21
CA LEU A 80 0.69 6.79 0.62
C LEU A 80 0.41 5.34 1.02
N GLY A 81 1.09 4.39 0.38
CA GLY A 81 0.77 2.98 0.53
C GLY A 81 1.58 2.08 -0.39
N THR A 82 1.09 0.87 -0.63
CA THR A 82 1.74 -0.13 -1.48
C THR A 82 0.74 -1.00 -2.22
N VAL A 83 1.14 -1.53 -3.37
CA VAL A 83 0.61 -2.82 -3.84
C VAL A 83 1.53 -3.89 -3.27
N CYS A 84 0.96 -4.88 -2.59
CA CYS A 84 1.73 -5.91 -1.91
C CYS A 84 1.17 -7.32 -2.13
N CYS A 85 2.08 -8.28 -2.07
CA CYS A 85 1.81 -9.71 -2.01
C CYS A 85 2.33 -10.25 -0.67
N LEU A 86 1.59 -11.19 -0.08
CA LEU A 86 2.00 -11.87 1.15
C LEU A 86 1.55 -13.33 1.16
N ASP A 87 2.28 -14.16 1.88
CA ASP A 87 2.08 -15.60 1.97
C ASP A 87 2.51 -16.15 3.34
N ASP A 88 1.93 -17.27 3.75
CA ASP A 88 2.28 -17.98 4.98
C ASP A 88 3.44 -18.97 4.80
N HIS A 89 3.97 -19.08 3.57
CA HIS A 89 5.19 -19.81 3.23
C HIS A 89 6.28 -18.85 2.71
N PRO A 90 7.57 -19.13 2.96
CA PRO A 90 8.66 -18.39 2.34
C PRO A 90 8.58 -18.45 0.81
N ARG A 91 8.96 -17.36 0.14
CA ARG A 91 9.04 -17.31 -1.33
C ARG A 91 10.27 -16.53 -1.78
N SER A 92 10.65 -16.72 -3.04
CA SER A 92 11.72 -15.99 -3.70
C SER A 92 11.24 -15.63 -5.12
N PRO A 93 10.54 -14.49 -5.28
CA PRO A 93 10.01 -14.08 -6.57
C PRO A 93 11.15 -13.78 -7.54
N ASP A 94 10.95 -14.09 -8.81
CA ASP A 94 11.87 -13.71 -9.87
C ASP A 94 11.70 -12.24 -10.26
N GLU A 95 12.62 -11.73 -11.08
CA GLU A 95 12.57 -10.34 -11.53
C GLU A 95 11.30 -10.01 -12.34
N GLY A 96 10.74 -10.97 -13.07
CA GLY A 96 9.50 -10.78 -13.83
C GLY A 96 8.34 -10.45 -12.89
N THR A 97 8.17 -11.27 -11.86
CA THR A 97 7.15 -11.09 -10.81
C THR A 97 7.33 -9.74 -10.10
N LEU A 98 8.56 -9.34 -9.80
CA LEU A 98 8.84 -8.05 -9.17
C LEU A 98 8.54 -6.87 -10.09
N ARG A 99 8.79 -7.01 -11.40
CA ARG A 99 8.40 -6.02 -12.42
C ARG A 99 6.87 -5.87 -12.50
N ASP A 100 6.14 -6.97 -12.55
CA ASP A 100 4.67 -6.96 -12.56
C ASP A 100 4.10 -6.24 -11.33
N LEU A 101 4.70 -6.45 -10.15
CA LEU A 101 4.31 -5.78 -8.92
C LEU A 101 4.52 -4.26 -9.00
N VAL A 102 5.64 -3.82 -9.59
CA VAL A 102 5.93 -2.39 -9.83
C VAL A 102 4.95 -1.78 -10.83
N ASP A 103 4.61 -2.51 -11.90
CA ASP A 103 3.66 -2.04 -12.91
C ASP A 103 2.27 -1.85 -12.30
N LEU A 104 1.82 -2.80 -11.47
CA LEU A 104 0.56 -2.67 -10.73
C LEU A 104 0.56 -1.48 -9.77
N ALA A 105 1.66 -1.26 -9.03
CA ALA A 105 1.78 -0.09 -8.16
C ALA A 105 1.79 1.24 -8.93
N SER A 106 2.41 1.26 -10.11
CA SER A 106 2.44 2.41 -11.00
C SER A 106 1.04 2.73 -11.54
N LEU A 107 0.29 1.71 -11.95
CA LEU A 107 -1.11 1.85 -12.37
C LEU A 107 -1.99 2.37 -11.23
N ALA A 108 -1.86 1.81 -10.02
CA ALA A 108 -2.59 2.28 -8.84
C ALA A 108 -2.27 3.74 -8.53
N SER A 109 -0.99 4.13 -8.60
CA SER A 109 -0.53 5.51 -8.41
C SER A 109 -1.17 6.46 -9.42
N ALA A 110 -1.15 6.11 -10.71
CA ALA A 110 -1.74 6.92 -11.78
C ALA A 110 -3.26 7.09 -11.60
N LEU A 111 -3.97 6.03 -11.23
CA LEU A 111 -5.42 6.08 -10.99
C LEU A 111 -5.77 6.96 -9.79
N LEU A 112 -5.04 6.84 -8.68
CA LEU A 112 -5.26 7.68 -7.49
C LEU A 112 -4.95 9.15 -7.80
N GLN A 113 -3.87 9.41 -8.54
CA GLN A 113 -3.48 10.73 -9.00
C GLN A 113 -4.57 11.37 -9.88
N ALA A 114 -5.15 10.62 -10.82
CA ALA A 114 -6.25 11.09 -11.68
C ALA A 114 -7.50 11.43 -10.84
N ARG A 115 -7.90 10.53 -9.94
CA ARG A 115 -9.04 10.76 -9.02
C ARG A 115 -8.86 11.98 -8.14
N LEU A 116 -7.65 12.24 -7.65
CA LEU A 116 -7.34 13.42 -6.84
C LEU A 116 -7.45 14.70 -7.67
N ARG A 117 -6.93 14.70 -8.91
CA ARG A 117 -7.04 15.84 -9.84
C ARG A 117 -8.51 16.15 -10.13
N GLU A 118 -9.32 15.16 -10.46
CA GLU A 118 -10.76 15.33 -10.68
C GLU A 118 -11.47 15.93 -9.46
N ARG A 119 -11.18 15.42 -8.25
CA ARG A 119 -11.75 15.94 -7.01
C ARG A 119 -11.34 17.39 -6.74
N ARG A 120 -10.08 17.74 -6.98
CA ARG A 120 -9.58 19.12 -6.82
C ARG A 120 -10.25 20.07 -7.81
N SER A 121 -10.39 19.68 -9.08
CA SER A 121 -11.09 20.50 -10.09
C SER A 121 -12.53 20.79 -9.69
N ARG A 122 -13.28 19.79 -9.25
CA ARG A 122 -14.68 19.96 -8.80
C ARG A 122 -14.80 20.91 -7.60
N VAL A 123 -13.89 20.80 -6.63
CA VAL A 123 -13.89 21.70 -5.46
C VAL A 123 -13.54 23.14 -5.87
N GLN A 124 -12.63 23.32 -6.82
CA GLN A 124 -12.26 24.63 -7.34
C GLN A 124 -13.43 25.29 -8.09
N GLU A 125 -14.10 24.55 -8.97
CA GLU A 125 -15.28 25.02 -9.71
C GLU A 125 -16.43 25.44 -8.78
N ALA A 126 -16.70 24.65 -7.73
CA ALA A 126 -17.72 24.99 -6.74
C ALA A 126 -17.41 26.28 -5.97
N ARG A 127 -16.12 26.54 -5.66
CA ARG A 127 -15.69 27.77 -4.98
C ARG A 127 -15.83 29.01 -5.88
N VAL A 128 -15.48 28.89 -7.16
CA VAL A 128 -15.60 30.00 -8.12
C VAL A 128 -17.08 30.32 -8.41
N GLY A 129 -17.94 29.30 -8.57
CA GLY A 129 -19.37 29.50 -8.80
C GLY A 129 -20.13 30.12 -7.62
N THR A 130 -19.65 29.94 -6.39
CA THR A 130 -20.24 30.57 -5.19
C THR A 130 -19.81 32.04 -5.06
N ALA A 131 -18.56 32.37 -5.42
CA ALA A 131 -18.06 33.75 -5.40
C ALA A 131 -18.70 34.63 -6.48
N SER A 132 -19.05 34.06 -7.65
CA SER A 132 -19.67 34.80 -8.76
C SER A 132 -21.16 35.11 -8.57
N ARG A 133 -21.82 34.56 -7.55
CA ARG A 133 -23.25 34.81 -7.25
C ARG A 133 -23.47 35.82 -6.12
N ALA A 134 -22.40 36.31 -5.50
CA ALA A 134 -22.43 37.27 -4.39
C ALA A 134 -22.02 38.70 -4.81
N ALA A 135 -21.91 38.95 -6.11
CA ALA A 135 -21.66 40.27 -6.71
C ALA A 135 -22.83 40.61 -7.66
#